data_AF-A0AA37NG50-F1
#
_entry.id   AF-A0AA37NG50-F1
#
_cell.length_a   1.000
_cell.length_b   1.000
_cell.length_c   1.000
_cell.angle_alpha   90.00
_cell.angle_beta   90.00
_cell.angle_gamma   90.00
#
_symmetry.space_group_name_H-M   'P 1'
#
loop_
_entity.id
_entity.type
_entity.pdbx_description
1 polymer ?
#
loop_
_entity_poly.entity_id
_entity_poly.type
_entity_poly.pdbx_seq_one_letter_code
_entity_poly.pdbx_strand_id
1 'polypeptide(L)'
;MTAPFAAGLAAGCVWAAADALLLRYAAKKAAKAPERAGTLVMLGFAARWFFTIALIALALFLPQLDAVGALLPLIAQKLLLALLAALPRGQKTDAPPSGGARKEDGPK
;
A
#
# COMPACT_ATOMS: atom_id res chain seq x y z
N MET A 1 -2.80 16.40 -29.58
CA MET A 1 -3.23 15.13 -28.95
C MET A 1 -2.53 14.84 -27.61
N THR A 2 -1.49 15.58 -27.20
CA THR A 2 -0.67 15.30 -25.99
C THR A 2 -1.16 15.96 -24.69
N ALA A 3 -1.86 17.10 -24.77
CA ALA A 3 -2.39 17.83 -23.60
C ALA A 3 -3.34 17.00 -22.70
N PRO A 4 -4.34 16.26 -23.23
CA PRO A 4 -5.25 15.49 -22.38
C PRO A 4 -4.58 14.29 -21.71
N PHE A 5 -3.58 13.69 -22.37
CA PHE A 5 -2.75 12.62 -21.79
C PHE A 5 -1.88 13.14 -20.65
N ALA A 6 -1.21 14.28 -20.82
CA ALA A 6 -0.39 14.88 -19.77
C ALA A 6 -1.23 15.29 -18.54
N ALA A 7 -2.43 15.84 -18.77
CA ALA A 7 -3.38 16.15 -17.70
C ALA A 7 -3.86 14.87 -16.99
N GLY A 8 -4.17 13.81 -17.74
CA GLY A 8 -4.48 12.49 -17.20
C GLY A 8 -3.34 11.94 -16.33
N LEU A 9 -2.10 11.98 -16.82
CA LEU A 9 -0.93 11.49 -16.11
C LEU A 9 -0.65 12.29 -14.83
N ALA A 10 -0.76 13.63 -14.89
CA ALA A 10 -0.62 14.47 -13.71
C ALA A 10 -1.71 14.16 -12.66
N ALA A 11 -2.98 14.04 -13.08
CA ALA A 11 -4.07 13.67 -12.18
C ALA A 11 -3.87 12.28 -11.57
N GLY A 12 -3.45 11.29 -12.37
CA GLY A 12 -3.12 9.95 -11.90
C GLY A 12 -1.95 9.94 -10.90
N CYS A 13 -0.92 10.75 -11.12
CA CYS A 13 0.22 10.89 -10.19
C CYS A 13 -0.19 11.54 -8.86
N VAL A 14 -0.98 12.62 -8.90
CA VAL A 14 -1.52 13.27 -7.69
C VAL A 14 -2.37 12.27 -6.91
N TRP A 15 -3.19 11.49 -7.62
CA TRP A 15 -4.01 10.46 -7.03
C TRP A 15 -3.19 9.33 -6.40
N ALA A 16 -2.13 8.90 -7.08
CA ALA A 16 -1.25 7.86 -6.59
C ALA A 16 -0.58 8.27 -5.27
N ALA A 17 -0.15 9.53 -5.18
CA ALA A 17 0.38 10.11 -3.95
C ALA A 17 -0.67 10.12 -2.82
N ALA A 18 -1.92 10.50 -3.12
CA ALA A 18 -3.01 10.48 -2.15
C ALA A 18 -3.31 9.06 -1.63
N ASP A 19 -3.35 8.05 -2.52
CA ASP A 19 -3.52 6.64 -2.13
C ASP A 19 -2.37 6.15 -1.24
N ALA A 20 -1.12 6.50 -1.57
CA ALA A 20 0.03 6.15 -0.75
C ALA A 20 -0.02 6.79 0.64
N LEU A 21 -0.44 8.05 0.75
CA LEU A 21 -0.65 8.72 2.03
C LEU A 21 -1.77 8.08 2.85
N LEU A 22 -2.87 7.70 2.19
CA LEU A 22 -4.00 7.03 2.83
C LEU A 22 -3.61 5.65 3.37
N LEU A 23 -2.85 4.88 2.59
CA LEU A 23 -2.26 3.61 3.04
C LEU A 23 -1.30 3.81 4.21
N ARG A 24 -0.43 4.82 4.15
CA ARG A 24 0.50 5.13 5.25
C ARG A 24 -0.24 5.54 6.52
N TYR A 25 -1.32 6.31 6.39
CA TYR A 25 -2.16 6.71 7.51
C TYR A 25 -2.88 5.50 8.10
N ALA A 26 -3.47 4.64 7.26
CA ALA A 26 -4.12 3.41 7.69
C ALA A 26 -3.12 2.47 8.41
N ALA A 27 -1.93 2.28 7.86
CA ALA A 27 -0.87 1.47 8.47
C ALA A 27 -0.40 2.03 9.82
N LYS A 28 -0.15 3.34 9.92
CA LYS A 28 0.20 3.99 11.19
C LYS A 28 -0.90 3.86 12.23
N LYS A 29 -2.17 3.99 11.82
CA LYS A 29 -3.32 3.89 12.71
C LYS A 29 -3.57 2.45 13.16
N ALA A 30 -3.40 1.48 12.26
CA ALA A 30 -3.49 0.06 12.57
C ALA A 30 -2.37 -0.40 13.52
N ALA A 31 -1.13 0.10 13.34
CA ALA A 31 -0.02 -0.21 14.24
C ALA A 31 -0.24 0.28 15.68
N LYS A 32 -1.01 1.35 15.87
CA LYS A 32 -1.37 1.89 17.20
C LYS A 32 -2.58 1.18 17.84
N ALA A 33 -3.38 0.46 17.07
CA ALA A 33 -4.62 -0.16 17.53
C ALA A 33 -4.82 -1.53 16.84
N PRO A 34 -4.02 -2.56 17.21
CA PRO A 34 -4.07 -3.88 16.56
C PRO A 34 -5.45 -4.55 16.69
N GLU A 35 -6.17 -4.27 17.77
CA GLU A 35 -7.53 -4.76 18.03
C GLU A 35 -8.57 -4.29 17.00
N ARG A 36 -8.30 -3.16 16.33
CA ARG A 36 -9.14 -2.59 15.25
C ARG A 36 -8.46 -2.64 13.88
N ALA A 37 -7.33 -3.34 13.75
CA ALA A 37 -6.55 -3.37 12.52
C ALA A 37 -7.38 -3.91 11.34
N GLY A 38 -8.20 -4.95 11.55
CA GLY A 38 -9.08 -5.48 10.51
C GLY A 38 -10.07 -4.43 9.97
N THR A 39 -10.76 -3.72 10.86
CA THR A 39 -11.70 -2.65 10.48
C THR A 39 -10.99 -1.48 9.81
N LEU A 40 -9.80 -1.09 10.27
CA LEU A 40 -9.02 -0.01 9.68
C LEU A 40 -8.49 -0.37 8.28
N VAL A 41 -8.11 -1.62 8.06
CA VAL A 41 -7.72 -2.13 6.74
C VAL A 41 -8.92 -2.19 5.81
N MET A 42 -10.07 -2.68 6.27
CA MET A 42 -11.32 -2.66 5.49
C MET A 42 -11.75 -1.24 5.12
N LEU A 43 -11.66 -0.29 6.06
CA LEU A 43 -11.96 1.12 5.81
C LEU A 43 -11.00 1.73 4.78
N GLY A 44 -9.70 1.42 4.88
CA GLY A 44 -8.70 1.83 3.90
C GLY A 44 -8.97 1.26 2.51
N PHE A 45 -9.40 0.00 2.43
CA PHE A 45 -9.78 -0.64 1.17
C PHE A 45 -11.06 -0.05 0.58
N ALA A 46 -12.08 0.21 1.40
CA ALA A 46 -13.31 0.87 0.97
C ALA A 46 -13.04 2.29 0.46
N ALA A 47 -12.26 3.08 1.21
CA ALA A 47 -11.86 4.43 0.79
C ALA A 47 -11.12 4.39 -0.56
N ARG A 48 -10.24 3.41 -0.77
CA ARG A 48 -9.52 3.20 -2.03
C ARG A 48 -10.47 2.89 -3.19
N TRP A 49 -11.50 2.08 -2.98
CA TRP A 49 -12.52 1.78 -3.99
C TRP A 49 -13.38 2.99 -4.34
N PHE A 50 -13.90 3.71 -3.34
CA PHE A 50 -14.66 4.94 -3.57
C PHE A 50 -13.82 5.98 -4.32
N PHE A 51 -12.55 6.14 -3.95
CA PHE A 51 -11.62 7.02 -4.66
C PHE A 51 -11.45 6.57 -6.13
N THR A 52 -11.19 5.29 -6.38
CA THR A 52 -11.01 4.80 -7.76
C THR A 52 -12.26 5.06 -8.63
N ILE A 53 -13.45 4.82 -8.07
CA ILE A 53 -14.71 5.11 -8.76
C ILE A 53 -14.87 6.61 -9.04
N ALA A 54 -14.54 7.47 -8.08
CA ALA A 54 -14.60 8.92 -8.26
C ALA A 54 -13.66 9.40 -9.38
N LEU A 55 -12.45 8.84 -9.48
CA LEU A 55 -11.50 9.19 -10.54
C LEU A 55 -11.94 8.67 -11.91
N ILE A 56 -12.50 7.46 -11.97
CA ILE A 56 -13.08 6.93 -13.22
C ILE A 56 -14.27 7.80 -13.65
N ALA A 57 -15.16 8.18 -12.73
CA ALA A 57 -16.26 9.08 -13.03
C ALA A 57 -15.73 10.43 -13.55
N LEU A 58 -14.74 11.03 -12.88
CA LEU A 58 -14.12 12.29 -13.31
C LEU A 58 -13.54 12.17 -14.74
N ALA A 59 -12.86 11.07 -15.06
CA ALA A 59 -12.32 10.81 -16.39
C ALA A 59 -13.40 10.59 -17.45
N LEU A 60 -14.56 10.03 -17.08
CA LEU A 60 -15.70 9.87 -18.01
C LEU A 60 -16.44 11.19 -18.27
N PHE A 61 -16.52 12.07 -17.27
CA PHE A 61 -17.22 13.36 -17.39
C PHE A 61 -16.35 14.48 -17.97
N LEU A 62 -15.03 14.39 -17.88
CA LEU A 62 -14.10 15.38 -18.44
C LEU A 62 -13.41 14.84 -19.70
N PRO A 63 -13.82 15.25 -20.92
CA PRO A 63 -13.20 14.81 -22.17
C PRO A 63 -11.75 15.30 -22.33
N GLN A 64 -11.30 16.21 -21.46
CA GLN A 64 -9.92 16.72 -21.39
C GLN A 64 -9.00 15.81 -20.56
N LEU A 65 -9.56 14.86 -19.81
CA LEU A 65 -8.84 13.98 -18.92
C LEU A 65 -8.76 12.60 -19.57
N ASP A 66 -7.60 12.29 -20.16
CA ASP A 66 -7.41 10.98 -20.74
C ASP A 66 -7.42 9.90 -19.64
N ALA A 67 -8.40 9.01 -19.71
CA ALA A 67 -8.59 7.95 -18.72
C ALA A 67 -7.39 7.01 -18.66
N VAL A 68 -6.74 6.75 -19.80
CA VAL A 68 -5.56 5.88 -19.88
C VAL A 68 -4.38 6.52 -19.15
N GLY A 69 -4.13 7.80 -19.40
CA GLY A 69 -3.12 8.60 -18.70
C GLY A 69 -3.34 8.63 -17.19
N ALA A 70 -4.59 8.69 -16.71
CA ALA A 70 -4.91 8.69 -15.28
C ALA A 70 -4.83 7.31 -14.62
N LEU A 71 -5.13 6.24 -15.37
CA LEU A 71 -5.07 4.86 -14.88
C LEU A 71 -3.64 4.31 -14.81
N LEU A 72 -2.75 4.75 -15.70
CA LEU A 72 -1.38 4.23 -15.80
C LEU A 72 -0.59 4.37 -14.48
N PRO A 73 -0.57 5.53 -13.79
CA PRO A 73 0.09 5.68 -12.49
C PRO A 73 -0.52 4.79 -11.41
N LEU A 74 -1.83 4.54 -11.45
CA LEU A 74 -2.53 3.71 -10.47
C LEU A 74 -2.19 2.23 -10.62
N ILE A 75 -2.09 1.75 -11.86
CA ILE A 75 -1.63 0.38 -12.17
C ILE A 75 -0.17 0.23 -11.75
N ALA A 76 0.69 1.17 -12.12
CA ALA A 76 2.10 1.17 -11.75
C ALA A 76 2.29 1.16 -10.22
N GLN A 77 1.52 1.98 -9.49
CA GLN A 77 1.54 1.99 -8.04
C GLN A 77 1.08 0.66 -7.43
N LYS A 78 0.00 0.05 -7.93
CA LYS A 78 -0.48 -1.26 -7.43
C LYS A 78 0.56 -2.35 -7.65
N LEU A 79 1.19 -2.39 -8.82
CA LEU A 79 2.29 -3.30 -9.13
C LEU A 79 3.47 -3.08 -8.18
N LEU A 80 3.86 -1.83 -7.97
CA LEU A 80 4.95 -1.49 -7.05
C LEU A 80 4.63 -1.92 -5.61
N LEU A 81 3.41 -1.68 -5.12
CA LEU A 81 2.97 -2.11 -3.80
C LEU A 81 2.91 -3.64 -3.67
N ALA A 82 2.45 -4.33 -4.72
CA ALA A 82 2.44 -5.79 -4.75
C ALA A 82 3.86 -6.36 -4.74
N LEU A 83 4.78 -5.77 -5.51
CA LEU A 83 6.21 -6.13 -5.50
C LEU A 83 6.84 -5.86 -4.14
N LEU A 84 6.57 -4.72 -3.51
CA LEU A 84 7.04 -4.39 -2.17
C LEU A 84 6.44 -5.29 -1.07
N ALA A 85 5.23 -5.81 -1.28
CA ALA A 85 4.61 -6.79 -0.39
C ALA A 85 5.13 -8.21 -0.61
N ALA A 86 5.48 -8.56 -1.85
CA ALA A 86 6.02 -9.86 -2.25
C ALA A 86 7.52 -9.98 -1.96
N LEU A 87 8.24 -8.86 -1.89
CA LEU A 87 9.62 -8.83 -1.38
C LEU A 87 9.60 -9.36 0.06
N PRO A 88 10.42 -10.38 0.38
CA PRO A 88 10.53 -10.87 1.74
C PRO A 88 10.99 -9.70 2.61
N ARG A 89 10.07 -9.15 3.40
CA ARG A 89 10.44 -8.28 4.51
C ARG A 89 11.34 -9.14 5.36
N GLY A 90 12.63 -8.83 5.40
CA GLY A 90 13.62 -9.60 6.14
C GLY A 90 13.05 -9.88 7.52
N GLN A 91 12.54 -11.11 7.70
CA GLN A 91 12.32 -11.68 9.00
C GLN A 91 13.74 -11.73 9.54
N LYS A 92 14.08 -10.76 10.40
CA LYS A 92 14.91 -11.12 11.54
C LYS A 92 14.10 -12.21 12.23
N THR A 93 14.42 -13.45 11.87
CA THR A 93 14.16 -14.62 12.66
C THR A 93 14.56 -14.23 14.06
N ASP A 94 13.54 -13.98 14.88
CA ASP A 94 13.68 -13.98 16.33
C ASP A 94 14.45 -15.26 16.66
N ALA A 95 15.63 -15.08 17.24
CA ALA A 95 16.44 -16.16 17.74
C ALA A 95 15.55 -17.03 18.65
N PRO A 96 15.55 -18.37 18.51
CA PRO A 96 14.88 -19.19 19.50
C PRO A 96 15.58 -18.99 20.87
N PRO A 97 14.85 -18.73 21.96
CA PRO A 97 15.43 -18.81 23.29
C PRO A 97 15.56 -20.29 23.64
N SER A 98 16.74 -20.84 23.42
CA SER A 98 17.07 -22.22 23.77
C SER A 98 18.59 -22.27 23.87
N GLY A 99 19.22 -22.50 25.01
CA GLY A 99 18.80 -22.83 26.34
C GLY A 99 20.10 -22.86 27.14
N GLY A 100 20.05 -22.52 28.42
CA GLY A 100 21.21 -22.38 29.28
C GLY A 100 22.22 -23.53 29.12
N ALA A 101 23.48 -23.14 29.12
CA ALA A 101 24.61 -24.03 29.28
C ALA A 101 24.38 -24.95 30.50
N ARG A 102 23.98 -26.19 30.27
CA ARG A 102 24.12 -27.26 31.25
C ARG A 102 25.45 -27.94 30.97
N LYS A 103 26.52 -27.36 31.53
CA LYS A 103 27.75 -28.10 31.81
C LYS A 103 27.40 -29.20 32.81
N GLU A 104 27.19 -30.42 32.34
CA GLU A 104 27.48 -31.60 33.16
C GLU A 104 28.94 -31.97 32.92
N ASP A 105 29.82 -31.16 33.48
CA ASP A 105 31.15 -31.61 33.87
C ASP A 105 30.92 -32.60 35.03
N GLY A 106 31.04 -33.91 34.79
CA GLY A 106 31.46 -34.82 35.86
C GLY A 106 32.81 -34.32 36.41
N PRO A 107 33.18 -34.55 37.69
CA PRO A 107 33.45 -35.92 38.14
C PRO A 107 33.30 -36.19 39.67
N LYS A 108 33.22 -37.48 40.03
CA LYS A 108 34.08 -38.23 40.96
C LYS A 108 33.35 -39.41 41.57
#